data_AF-A0A2D1SXB9-F1
#
_entry.id   AF-A0A2D1SXB9-F1
#
_cell.length_a   1.000
_cell.length_b   1.000
_cell.length_c   1.000
_cell.angle_alpha   90.00
_cell.angle_beta   90.00
_cell.angle_gamma   90.00
#
_symmetry.space_group_name_H-M   'P 1'
#
loop_
_entity.id
_entity.type
_entity.pdbx_description
1 polymer ?
#
loop_
_entity_poly.entity_id
_entity_poly.type
_entity_poly.pdbx_seq_one_letter_code
_entity_poly.pdbx_strand_id
1 'polypeptide(L)'
;MHIQLQIFIAFFRSGILGFGGGPTTIPLVHKEVVTKFEWMTDEEFSDVISIGNTLPGPVATKMAGYIGYRIGGWLGLATALIATVLPTVVLMIILLGSLNQFNDSKFVNGMTNGVIPIVAVMMGALTWDFMKKAKTSLGIKIAGLIFIVSFVAMVPLNIHPGIVISILLILAFALPVKGEKAS
;
A
#
# COMPACT_ATOMS: atom_id res chain seq x y z
N MET A 1 -17.67 -0.99 24.05
CA MET A 1 -16.29 -1.55 24.12
C MET A 1 -16.14 -2.87 23.36
N HIS A 2 -17.17 -3.73 23.29
CA HIS A 2 -17.10 -5.02 22.58
C HIS A 2 -16.79 -4.91 21.08
N ILE A 3 -17.40 -3.97 20.35
CA ILE A 3 -17.22 -3.87 18.89
C ILE A 3 -15.78 -3.48 18.51
N GLN A 4 -15.16 -2.57 19.25
CA GLN A 4 -13.78 -2.14 18.97
C GLN A 4 -12.78 -3.27 19.19
N LEU A 5 -13.01 -4.09 20.22
CA LEU A 5 -12.19 -5.27 20.48
C LEU A 5 -12.35 -6.31 19.35
N GLN A 6 -13.56 -6.51 18.85
CA GLN A 6 -13.79 -7.41 17.72
C GLN A 6 -13.09 -6.89 16.45
N ILE A 7 -13.20 -5.59 16.15
CA ILE A 7 -12.48 -4.95 15.03
C ILE A 7 -10.97 -5.15 15.20
N PHE A 8 -10.44 -4.88 16.38
CA PHE A 8 -9.03 -5.09 16.67
C PHE A 8 -8.63 -6.55 16.42
N ILE A 9 -9.36 -7.51 16.98
CA ILE A 9 -9.05 -8.95 16.84
C ILE A 9 -9.12 -9.40 15.38
N ALA A 10 -10.13 -8.96 14.62
CA ALA A 10 -10.29 -9.29 13.20
C ALA A 10 -9.04 -8.87 12.42
N PHE A 11 -8.71 -7.58 12.47
CA PHE A 11 -7.61 -7.02 11.69
C PHE A 11 -6.22 -7.40 12.22
N PHE A 12 -6.07 -7.60 13.52
CA PHE A 12 -4.82 -8.06 14.13
C PHE A 12 -4.51 -9.51 13.72
N ARG A 13 -5.50 -10.40 13.73
CA ARG A 13 -5.32 -11.79 13.27
C ARG A 13 -5.03 -11.86 11.78
N SER A 14 -5.80 -11.14 10.97
CA SER A 14 -5.56 -11.08 9.52
C SER A 14 -4.20 -10.45 9.21
N GLY A 15 -3.74 -9.47 10.00
CA GLY A 15 -2.42 -8.83 9.87
C GLY A 15 -1.25 -9.76 10.24
N ILE A 16 -1.39 -10.57 11.29
CA ILE A 16 -0.35 -11.54 11.69
C ILE A 16 -0.32 -12.76 10.77
N LEU A 17 -1.47 -13.20 10.25
CA LEU A 17 -1.53 -14.41 9.42
C LEU A 17 -1.40 -14.12 7.91
N GLY A 18 -1.57 -12.85 7.50
CA GLY A 18 -1.55 -12.39 6.12
C GLY A 18 -0.16 -12.20 5.52
N PHE A 19 0.75 -13.15 5.73
CA PHE A 19 2.05 -13.13 5.06
C PHE A 19 1.88 -13.41 3.56
N GLY A 20 2.57 -12.66 2.70
CA GLY A 20 2.47 -12.81 1.23
C GLY A 20 1.74 -11.67 0.49
N GLY A 21 1.32 -10.61 1.19
CA GLY A 21 0.79 -9.39 0.59
C GLY A 21 -0.73 -9.39 0.40
N GLY A 22 -1.22 -8.60 -0.57
CA GLY A 22 -2.66 -8.39 -0.80
C GLY A 22 -3.46 -9.69 -1.03
N PRO A 23 -3.03 -10.59 -1.95
CA PRO A 23 -3.80 -11.80 -2.28
C PRO A 23 -4.00 -12.76 -1.11
N THR A 24 -3.06 -12.81 -0.17
CA THR A 24 -3.17 -13.68 1.02
C THR A 24 -3.95 -13.01 2.15
N THR A 25 -3.90 -11.69 2.24
CA THR A 25 -4.61 -10.92 3.27
C THR A 25 -6.12 -10.84 2.99
N ILE A 26 -6.53 -10.70 1.73
CA ILE A 26 -7.94 -10.59 1.34
C ILE A 26 -8.83 -11.73 1.89
N PRO A 27 -8.52 -13.03 1.65
CA PRO A 27 -9.36 -14.12 2.15
C PRO A 27 -9.35 -14.22 3.69
N LEU A 28 -8.27 -13.79 4.35
CA LEU A 28 -8.22 -13.75 5.81
C LEU A 28 -9.11 -12.65 6.40
N VAL A 29 -9.15 -11.48 5.76
CA VAL A 29 -10.06 -10.40 6.15
C VAL A 29 -11.50 -10.84 5.87
N HIS A 30 -11.78 -11.40 4.68
CA HIS A 30 -13.09 -11.95 4.31
C HIS A 30 -13.63 -12.92 5.37
N LYS A 31 -12.81 -13.91 5.77
CA LYS A 31 -13.19 -14.88 6.79
C LYS A 31 -13.55 -14.24 8.12
N GLU A 32 -12.86 -13.18 8.55
CA GLU A 32 -13.19 -12.49 9.78
C GLU A 32 -14.44 -11.61 9.63
N VAL A 33 -14.55 -10.82 8.58
CA VAL A 33 -15.61 -9.79 8.44
C VAL A 33 -16.92 -10.31 7.85
N VAL A 34 -16.88 -11.30 6.97
CA VAL A 34 -18.07 -11.93 6.35
C VAL A 34 -18.48 -13.16 7.12
N THR A 35 -17.57 -14.13 7.32
CA THR A 35 -17.96 -15.43 7.89
C THR A 35 -18.07 -15.43 9.42
N LYS A 36 -17.14 -14.77 10.12
CA LYS A 36 -17.03 -14.90 11.59
C LYS A 36 -17.80 -13.84 12.35
N PHE A 37 -17.66 -12.58 11.96
CA PHE A 37 -18.33 -11.45 12.60
C PHE A 37 -19.59 -10.99 11.85
N GLU A 38 -19.82 -11.50 10.63
CA GLU A 38 -21.04 -11.26 9.84
C GLU A 38 -21.39 -9.77 9.69
N TRP A 39 -20.36 -8.94 9.55
CA TRP A 39 -20.48 -7.48 9.43
C TRP A 39 -20.86 -7.01 8.02
N MET A 40 -20.67 -7.86 7.02
CA MET A 40 -20.96 -7.56 5.63
C MET A 40 -21.21 -8.85 4.83
N THR A 41 -21.91 -8.71 3.71
CA THR A 41 -22.13 -9.81 2.76
C THR A 41 -20.93 -9.97 1.82
N ASP A 42 -20.91 -11.06 1.06
CA ASP A 42 -19.91 -11.29 0.01
C ASP A 42 -19.93 -10.18 -1.06
N GLU A 43 -21.12 -9.69 -1.44
CA GLU A 43 -21.27 -8.59 -2.41
C GLU A 43 -20.66 -7.30 -1.87
N GLU A 44 -20.99 -6.94 -0.64
CA GLU A 44 -20.46 -5.74 -0.01
C GLU A 44 -18.94 -5.81 0.15
N PHE A 45 -18.40 -6.98 0.50
CA PHE A 45 -16.95 -7.17 0.59
C PHE A 45 -16.26 -7.06 -0.77
N SER A 46 -16.88 -7.59 -1.83
CA SER A 46 -16.40 -7.45 -3.21
C SER A 46 -16.32 -5.98 -3.65
N ASP A 47 -17.33 -5.18 -3.27
CA ASP A 47 -17.32 -3.73 -3.52
C ASP A 47 -16.17 -3.04 -2.77
N VAL A 48 -15.91 -3.43 -1.52
CA VAL A 48 -14.77 -2.89 -0.75
C VAL A 48 -13.43 -3.22 -1.42
N ILE A 49 -13.24 -4.44 -1.93
CA ILE A 49 -12.03 -4.81 -2.68
C ILE A 49 -11.91 -3.96 -3.95
N SER A 50 -13.01 -3.78 -4.67
CA SER A 50 -13.04 -3.01 -5.91
C SER A 50 -12.60 -1.56 -5.64
N ILE A 51 -13.20 -0.91 -4.63
CA ILE A 51 -12.79 0.42 -4.18
C ILE A 51 -11.32 0.42 -3.74
N GLY A 52 -10.91 -0.58 -2.95
CA GLY A 52 -9.54 -0.72 -2.46
C GLY A 52 -8.48 -0.80 -3.56
N ASN A 53 -8.79 -1.43 -4.69
CA ASN A 53 -7.90 -1.52 -5.85
C ASN A 53 -7.90 -0.27 -6.74
N THR A 54 -8.99 0.49 -6.77
CA THR A 54 -9.05 1.76 -7.53
C THR A 54 -8.21 2.86 -6.89
N LEU A 55 -8.14 2.90 -5.56
CA LEU A 55 -7.35 3.89 -4.83
C LEU A 55 -5.86 3.54 -4.91
N PRO A 56 -4.93 4.52 -4.86
CA PRO A 56 -3.51 4.24 -4.71
C PRO A 56 -3.17 3.78 -3.28
N GLY A 57 -2.20 2.88 -3.13
CA GLY A 57 -1.67 2.42 -1.83
C GLY A 57 -1.99 0.96 -1.46
N PRO A 58 -1.60 0.51 -0.25
CA PRO A 58 -1.79 -0.87 0.18
C PRO A 58 -3.27 -1.24 0.33
N VAL A 59 -3.70 -2.36 -0.26
CA VAL A 59 -5.11 -2.80 -0.19
C VAL A 59 -5.52 -3.15 1.24
N ALA A 60 -4.64 -3.80 2.01
CA ALA A 60 -4.92 -4.21 3.39
C ALA A 60 -5.31 -3.03 4.31
N THR A 61 -4.59 -1.91 4.23
CA THR A 61 -4.86 -0.74 5.08
C THR A 61 -6.13 0.00 4.66
N LYS A 62 -6.44 0.04 3.36
CA LYS A 62 -7.70 0.62 2.86
C LYS A 62 -8.91 -0.18 3.29
N MET A 63 -8.86 -1.51 3.16
CA MET A 63 -9.93 -2.39 3.63
C MET A 63 -10.11 -2.21 5.14
N ALA A 64 -9.04 -2.24 5.92
CA ALA A 64 -9.09 -1.99 7.35
C ALA A 64 -9.71 -0.63 7.69
N GLY A 65 -9.27 0.45 7.04
CA GLY A 65 -9.80 1.78 7.26
C GLY A 65 -11.29 1.91 6.93
N TYR A 66 -11.72 1.41 5.76
CA TYR A 66 -13.11 1.50 5.32
C TYR A 66 -14.03 0.63 6.17
N ILE A 67 -13.67 -0.64 6.37
CA ILE A 67 -14.47 -1.58 7.16
C ILE A 67 -14.51 -1.12 8.62
N GLY A 68 -13.36 -0.73 9.19
CA GLY A 68 -13.29 -0.17 10.54
C GLY A 68 -14.18 1.06 10.71
N TYR A 69 -14.18 1.97 9.73
CA TYR A 69 -15.07 3.13 9.73
C TYR A 69 -16.55 2.74 9.68
N ARG A 70 -16.91 1.80 8.80
CA ARG A 70 -18.29 1.35 8.61
C ARG A 70 -18.87 0.73 9.88
N ILE A 71 -18.08 -0.05 10.61
CA ILE A 71 -18.54 -0.80 11.78
C ILE A 71 -18.43 -0.01 13.10
N GLY A 72 -17.38 0.80 13.26
CA GLY A 72 -17.07 1.49 14.52
C GLY A 72 -16.88 3.00 14.40
N GLY A 73 -17.24 3.61 13.27
CA GLY A 73 -17.01 5.04 12.99
C GLY A 73 -15.53 5.40 13.01
N TRP A 74 -15.21 6.65 13.33
CA TRP A 74 -13.82 7.13 13.40
C TRP A 74 -12.92 6.33 14.36
N LEU A 75 -13.48 5.87 15.48
CA LEU A 75 -12.75 5.00 16.41
C LEU A 75 -12.47 3.63 15.80
N GLY A 76 -13.45 3.04 15.10
CA GLY A 76 -13.26 1.77 14.41
C GLY A 76 -12.23 1.84 13.29
N LEU A 77 -12.21 2.95 12.54
CA LEU A 77 -11.16 3.23 11.55
C LEU A 77 -9.78 3.22 12.21
N ALA A 78 -9.60 4.00 13.28
CA ALA A 78 -8.31 4.09 13.98
C ALA A 78 -7.90 2.73 14.53
N THR A 79 -8.82 2.01 15.19
CA THR A 79 -8.57 0.68 15.75
C THR A 79 -8.20 -0.35 14.68
N ALA A 80 -8.90 -0.39 13.55
CA ALA A 80 -8.60 -1.31 12.46
C ALA A 80 -7.23 -1.05 11.81
N LEU A 81 -6.88 0.23 11.60
CA LEU A 81 -5.57 0.62 11.07
C LEU A 81 -4.45 0.25 12.04
N ILE A 82 -4.61 0.58 13.33
CA ILE A 82 -3.64 0.22 14.37
C ILE A 82 -3.48 -1.31 14.41
N ALA A 83 -4.58 -2.06 14.46
CA ALA A 83 -4.54 -3.52 14.51
C ALA A 83 -3.81 -4.15 13.30
N THR A 84 -3.94 -3.54 12.12
CA THR A 84 -3.29 -4.00 10.89
C THR A 84 -1.78 -3.70 10.86
N VAL A 85 -1.37 -2.52 11.35
CA VAL A 85 0.02 -2.04 11.24
C VAL A 85 0.88 -2.42 12.45
N LEU A 86 0.28 -2.47 13.64
CA LEU A 86 0.95 -2.71 14.92
C LEU A 86 1.79 -4.00 14.92
N PRO A 87 1.32 -5.17 14.42
CA PRO A 87 2.11 -6.39 14.44
C PRO A 87 3.43 -6.24 13.68
N THR A 88 3.38 -5.62 12.49
CA THR A 88 4.57 -5.40 11.67
C THR A 88 5.54 -4.43 12.32
N VAL A 89 5.04 -3.36 12.95
CA VAL A 89 5.87 -2.38 13.66
C VAL A 89 6.58 -3.04 14.85
N VAL A 90 5.85 -3.80 15.67
CA VAL A 90 6.42 -4.50 16.83
C VAL A 90 7.47 -5.52 16.37
N LEU A 91 7.16 -6.32 15.35
CA LEU A 91 8.08 -7.30 14.80
C LEU A 91 9.36 -6.63 14.27
N MET A 92 9.22 -5.52 13.53
CA MET A 92 10.35 -4.74 13.03
C MET A 92 11.23 -4.20 14.15
N ILE A 93 10.65 -3.62 15.21
CA ILE A 93 11.41 -3.09 16.35
C ILE A 93 12.22 -4.21 17.02
N ILE A 94 11.60 -5.37 17.25
CA ILE A 94 12.26 -6.53 17.87
C ILE A 94 13.40 -7.04 16.99
N LEU A 95 13.14 -7.24 15.69
CA LEU A 95 14.14 -7.76 14.77
C LEU A 95 15.31 -6.80 14.58
N LEU A 96 15.03 -5.51 14.34
CA LEU A 96 16.07 -4.49 14.18
C LEU A 96 16.85 -4.25 15.47
N GLY A 97 16.17 -4.26 16.62
CA GLY A 97 16.81 -4.18 17.94
C GLY A 97 17.78 -5.34 18.16
N SER A 98 17.36 -6.56 17.82
CA SER A 98 18.20 -7.77 17.88
C SER A 98 19.38 -7.69 16.91
N LEU A 99 19.13 -7.31 15.64
CA LEU A 99 20.18 -7.13 14.62
C LEU A 99 21.24 -6.12 15.06
N ASN A 100 20.83 -5.00 15.68
CA ASN A 100 21.75 -3.97 16.14
C ASN A 100 22.74 -4.46 17.20
N GLN A 101 22.36 -5.45 18.02
CA GLN A 101 23.26 -6.06 19.00
C GLN A 101 24.41 -6.83 18.34
N PHE A 102 24.25 -7.24 17.08
CA PHE A 102 25.26 -7.99 16.32
C PHE A 102 25.89 -7.17 15.18
N ASN A 103 25.73 -5.84 15.17
CA ASN A 103 26.25 -4.97 14.11
C ASN A 103 27.77 -5.00 13.96
N ASP A 104 28.53 -5.38 15.01
CA ASP A 104 29.98 -5.53 14.91
C ASP A 104 30.42 -6.82 14.18
N SER A 105 29.48 -7.75 13.94
CA SER A 105 29.76 -8.96 13.19
C SER A 105 29.89 -8.67 11.69
N LYS A 106 31.04 -9.03 11.11
CA LYS A 106 31.29 -8.96 9.66
C LYS A 106 30.23 -9.72 8.85
N PHE A 107 29.65 -10.77 9.42
CA PHE A 107 28.59 -11.57 8.77
C PHE A 107 27.28 -10.78 8.63
N VAL A 108 26.85 -10.08 9.68
CA VAL A 108 25.62 -9.27 9.67
C VAL A 108 25.74 -8.08 8.73
N ASN A 109 26.88 -7.40 8.74
CA ASN A 109 27.18 -6.33 7.78
C ASN A 109 27.20 -6.84 6.33
N GLY A 110 27.78 -8.04 6.10
CA GLY A 110 27.77 -8.69 4.80
C GLY A 110 26.35 -8.97 4.29
N MET A 111 25.50 -9.55 5.14
CA MET A 111 24.08 -9.79 4.80
C MET A 111 23.33 -8.49 4.51
N THR A 112 23.51 -7.47 5.35
CA THR A 112 22.84 -6.16 5.19
C THR A 112 23.26 -5.48 3.88
N ASN A 113 24.56 -5.48 3.56
CA ASN A 113 25.07 -4.95 2.31
C ASN A 113 24.59 -5.74 1.09
N GLY A 114 24.30 -7.04 1.24
CA GLY A 114 23.69 -7.87 0.22
C GLY A 114 22.24 -7.49 -0.12
N VAL A 115 21.50 -6.90 0.83
CA VAL A 115 20.10 -6.46 0.61
C VAL A 115 20.04 -5.22 -0.30
N ILE A 116 21.01 -4.30 -0.19
CA ILE A 116 21.03 -3.04 -0.95
C ILE A 116 20.91 -3.26 -2.47
N PRO A 117 21.75 -4.08 -3.14
CA PRO A 117 21.62 -4.30 -4.58
C PRO A 117 20.32 -5.00 -4.96
N ILE A 118 19.78 -5.89 -4.11
CA ILE A 118 18.49 -6.54 -4.34
C ILE A 118 17.37 -5.50 -4.38
N VAL A 119 17.33 -4.61 -3.37
CA VAL A 119 16.37 -3.51 -3.32
C VAL A 119 16.53 -2.59 -4.53
N ALA A 120 17.75 -2.26 -4.92
CA ALA A 120 18.02 -1.43 -6.10
C ALA A 120 17.46 -2.05 -7.40
N VAL A 121 17.69 -3.35 -7.61
CA VAL A 121 17.13 -4.09 -8.77
C VAL A 121 15.61 -4.14 -8.71
N MET A 122 15.02 -4.40 -7.54
CA MET A 122 13.56 -4.42 -7.37
C MET A 122 12.94 -3.05 -7.68
N MET A 123 13.52 -1.95 -7.17
CA MET A 123 13.04 -0.60 -7.48
C MET A 123 13.22 -0.24 -8.95
N GLY A 124 14.34 -0.67 -9.56
CA GLY A 124 14.57 -0.52 -11.00
C GLY A 124 13.52 -1.26 -11.84
N ALA A 125 13.21 -2.51 -11.48
CA ALA A 125 12.19 -3.31 -12.16
C ALA A 125 10.79 -2.67 -12.06
N LEU A 126 10.40 -2.21 -10.86
CA LEU A 126 9.13 -1.51 -10.66
C LEU A 126 9.06 -0.21 -11.48
N THR A 127 10.15 0.56 -11.52
CA THR A 127 10.24 1.79 -12.32
C THR A 127 10.09 1.48 -13.80
N TRP A 128 10.72 0.41 -14.28
CA TRP A 128 10.63 -0.05 -15.66
C TRP A 128 9.21 -0.48 -16.05
N ASP A 129 8.53 -1.21 -15.16
CA ASP A 129 7.14 -1.60 -15.37
C ASP A 129 6.19 -0.41 -15.43
N PHE A 130 6.39 0.60 -14.57
CA PHE A 130 5.64 1.85 -14.65
C PHE A 130 5.93 2.61 -15.95
N MET A 131 7.18 2.64 -16.42
CA MET A 131 7.53 3.27 -17.69
C MET A 131 6.84 2.58 -18.88
N LYS A 132 6.82 1.24 -18.90
CA LYS A 132 6.08 0.46 -19.91
C LYS A 132 4.60 0.78 -19.89
N LYS A 133 3.97 0.76 -18.69
CA LYS A 133 2.55 1.09 -18.54
C LYS A 133 2.25 2.51 -19.00
N ALA A 134 3.06 3.49 -18.60
CA ALA A 134 2.91 4.89 -19.00
C ALA A 134 3.05 5.09 -20.51
N LYS A 135 3.98 4.36 -21.16
CA LYS A 135 4.12 4.38 -22.63
C LYS A 135 2.86 3.87 -23.32
N THR A 136 2.26 2.79 -22.82
CA THR A 136 1.05 2.21 -23.40
C THR A 136 -0.19 3.08 -23.16
N SER A 137 -0.34 3.70 -21.99
CA SER A 137 -1.55 4.45 -21.65
C SER A 137 -1.53 5.94 -22.06
N LEU A 138 -0.38 6.62 -22.01
CA LEU A 138 -0.27 8.04 -22.36
C LEU A 138 0.47 8.30 -23.68
N GLY A 139 1.12 7.29 -24.25
CA GLY A 139 2.02 7.45 -25.39
C GLY A 139 3.39 8.01 -24.99
N ILE A 140 4.42 7.66 -25.77
CA ILE A 140 5.83 7.90 -25.38
C ILE A 140 6.19 9.39 -25.22
N LYS A 141 5.53 10.29 -25.96
CA LYS A 141 5.81 11.73 -25.92
C LYS A 141 5.32 12.37 -24.62
N ILE A 142 4.09 12.07 -24.21
CA ILE A 142 3.49 12.61 -22.99
C ILE A 142 4.14 11.95 -21.77
N ALA A 143 4.34 10.64 -21.80
CA ALA A 143 5.04 9.92 -20.73
C ALA A 143 6.47 10.44 -20.51
N GLY A 144 7.22 10.68 -21.61
CA GLY A 144 8.56 11.26 -21.55
C GLY A 144 8.57 12.69 -20.99
N LEU A 145 7.61 13.52 -21.40
CA LEU A 145 7.47 14.89 -20.88
C LEU A 145 7.18 14.89 -19.37
N ILE A 146 6.20 14.09 -18.92
CA ILE A 146 5.86 13.99 -17.50
C ILE A 146 7.05 13.48 -16.69
N PHE A 147 7.79 12.50 -17.20
CA PHE A 147 8.99 11.98 -16.56
C PHE A 147 10.06 13.06 -16.40
N ILE A 148 10.38 13.79 -17.46
CA ILE A 148 11.41 14.85 -17.43
C ILE A 148 10.99 15.98 -16.48
N VAL A 149 9.75 16.45 -16.56
CA VAL A 149 9.23 17.52 -15.70
C VAL A 149 9.25 17.09 -14.24
N SER A 150 8.82 15.86 -13.93
CA SER A 150 8.83 15.32 -12.57
C SER A 150 10.26 15.15 -12.05
N PHE A 151 11.19 14.68 -12.88
CA PHE A 151 12.59 14.51 -12.52
C PHE A 151 13.27 15.86 -12.22
N VAL A 152 13.03 16.88 -13.05
CA VAL A 152 13.55 18.24 -12.82
C VAL A 152 12.91 18.89 -11.59
N ALA A 153 11.61 18.68 -11.35
CA ALA A 153 10.95 19.18 -10.15
C ALA A 153 11.55 18.57 -8.87
N MET A 154 11.85 17.28 -8.88
CA MET A 154 12.32 16.58 -7.68
C MET A 154 13.81 16.72 -7.43
N VAL A 155 14.66 16.58 -8.46
CA VAL A 155 16.11 16.44 -8.27
C VAL A 155 16.80 17.81 -8.13
N PRO A 156 16.87 18.67 -9.17
CA PRO A 156 17.52 19.97 -9.04
C PRO A 156 16.70 20.97 -8.21
N LEU A 157 15.36 20.94 -8.30
CA LEU A 157 14.50 21.90 -7.60
C LEU A 157 14.11 21.46 -6.18
N ASN A 158 14.46 20.24 -5.75
CA ASN A 158 14.15 19.70 -4.41
C ASN A 158 12.68 19.84 -3.99
N ILE A 159 11.75 19.85 -4.95
CA ILE A 159 10.32 19.94 -4.64
C ILE A 159 9.88 18.61 -4.03
N HIS A 160 9.17 18.69 -2.90
CA HIS A 160 8.68 17.51 -2.20
C HIS A 160 7.82 16.63 -3.13
N PRO A 161 8.07 15.31 -3.21
CA PRO A 161 7.35 14.41 -4.11
C PRO A 161 5.83 14.48 -3.99
N GLY A 162 5.32 14.68 -2.76
CA GLY A 162 3.90 14.84 -2.49
C GLY A 162 3.26 16.01 -3.26
N ILE A 163 3.97 17.13 -3.40
CA ILE A 163 3.46 18.32 -4.11
C ILE A 163 3.36 18.02 -5.61
N VAL A 164 4.38 17.37 -6.17
CA VAL A 164 4.39 16.96 -7.58
C VAL A 164 3.23 16.01 -7.87
N ILE A 165 2.99 15.03 -6.99
CA ILE A 165 1.87 14.08 -7.12
C ILE A 165 0.53 14.81 -7.04
N SER A 166 0.34 15.74 -6.10
CA SER A 166 -0.89 16.53 -5.98
C SER A 166 -1.16 17.34 -7.25
N ILE A 167 -0.16 18.01 -7.80
CA ILE A 167 -0.30 18.79 -9.05
C ILE A 167 -0.67 17.88 -10.22
N LEU A 168 -0.01 16.72 -10.35
CA LEU A 168 -0.30 15.76 -11.42
C LEU A 168 -1.72 15.19 -11.30
N LEU A 169 -2.19 14.90 -10.08
CA LEU A 169 -3.56 14.46 -9.86
C LEU A 169 -4.57 15.54 -10.24
N ILE A 170 -4.35 16.80 -9.83
CA ILE A 170 -5.21 17.93 -10.20
C ILE A 170 -5.26 18.10 -11.72
N LEU A 171 -4.10 18.04 -12.40
CA LEU A 171 -4.02 18.11 -13.85
C LEU A 171 -4.73 16.94 -14.54
N ALA A 172 -4.64 15.73 -13.99
CA ALA A 172 -5.31 14.55 -14.52
C ALA A 172 -6.85 14.65 -14.41
N PHE A 173 -7.36 15.26 -13.33
CA PHE A 173 -8.80 15.53 -13.20
C PHE A 173 -9.26 16.73 -14.05
N ALA A 174 -8.40 17.71 -14.31
CA ALA A 174 -8.72 18.90 -15.10
C ALA A 174 -8.65 18.67 -16.62
N LEU A 175 -7.81 17.76 -17.10
CA LEU A 175 -7.72 17.39 -18.51
C LEU A 175 -8.77 16.31 -18.82
N PRO A 176 -9.71 16.55 -19.76
CA PRO A 176 -10.63 15.50 -20.19
C PRO A 176 -9.83 14.40 -20.88
N VAL A 177 -9.63 13.28 -20.19
CA VAL A 177 -9.03 12.08 -20.77
C VAL A 177 -9.96 11.63 -21.90
N LYS A 178 -9.53 11.89 -23.14
CA LYS A 178 -10.24 11.44 -24.33
C LYS A 178 -10.16 9.91 -24.34
N GLY A 179 -11.27 9.27 -23.98
CA GLY A 179 -11.38 7.81 -23.92
C GLY A 179 -10.88 7.19 -25.22
N GLU A 180 -9.87 6.32 -25.10
CA GLU A 180 -9.42 5.52 -26.21
C GLU A 180 -10.52 4.50 -26.54
N LYS A 181 -10.92 4.47 -27.82
CA LYS A 181 -11.98 3.62 -28.32
C LYS A 181 -11.63 2.16 -28.05
N ALA A 182 -12.50 1.45 -27.32
CA ALA A 182 -12.53 0.00 -27.34
C ALA A 182 -12.74 -0.47 -28.78
N SER A 183 -11.75 -1.19 -29.32
CA SER A 183 -11.85 -2.01 -30.52
C SER A 183 -11.35 -3.41 -30.20
#